data_AF-A0A2T9JYR7-F1
#
_entry.id   AF-A0A2T9JYR7-F1
#
_cell.length_a   1.000
_cell.length_b   1.000
_cell.length_c   1.000
_cell.angle_alpha   90.00
_cell.angle_beta   90.00
_cell.angle_gamma   90.00
#
_symmetry.space_group_name_H-M   'P 1'
#
loop_
_entity.id
_entity.type
_entity.pdbx_description
1 polymer ?
#
loop_
_entity_poly.entity_id
_entity_poly.type
_entity_poly.pdbx_seq_one_letter_code
_entity_poly.pdbx_strand_id
1 'polypeptide(L)'
;MPRSDDGYTLVEALTALVIISLALAGVSQVVIVGSRQVSRIAATHEMLSDRAQVIRLVKRLPAMLGPFDGEGNGFVGGPNHARFQCGSDGVFCEVDADQGRAEVRIDGVSTAVRVRSDASLRLLYVGSDEALHTSWPPSQAAGRLRALAVMSGDAPWAVLRLPISQAHDCVFDRSSGDCTVMKGRR
;
A
#
# COMPACT_ATOMS: atom_id res chain seq x y z
N MET A 1 -51.58 48.80 -49.66
CA MET A 1 -50.85 48.72 -48.38
C MET A 1 -50.14 47.38 -48.32
N PRO A 2 -48.82 47.30 -48.54
CA PRO A 2 -48.04 46.10 -48.22
C PRO A 2 -47.50 46.22 -46.79
N ARG A 3 -47.68 45.16 -46.01
CA ARG A 3 -47.27 45.04 -44.61
C ARG A 3 -45.87 44.40 -44.57
N SER A 4 -45.00 44.99 -43.77
CA SER A 4 -43.57 44.68 -43.63
C SER A 4 -43.33 43.33 -42.96
N ASP A 5 -43.04 42.29 -43.75
CA ASP A 5 -42.61 40.95 -43.26
C ASP A 5 -41.07 40.80 -43.15
N ASP A 6 -40.30 41.79 -43.60
CA ASP A 6 -38.82 41.72 -43.61
C ASP A 6 -38.16 41.88 -42.23
N GLY A 7 -38.92 42.31 -41.21
CA GLY A 7 -38.42 42.43 -39.84
C GLY A 7 -38.33 41.10 -39.08
N TYR A 8 -39.04 40.07 -39.55
CA TYR A 8 -39.16 38.79 -38.84
C TYR A 8 -37.93 37.89 -39.07
N THR A 9 -37.31 37.98 -40.25
CA THR A 9 -36.15 37.13 -40.64
C THR A 9 -34.86 37.53 -39.94
N LEU A 10 -34.67 38.82 -39.63
CA LEU A 10 -33.46 39.32 -38.99
C LEU A 10 -33.43 38.99 -37.49
N VAL A 11 -34.58 39.08 -36.82
CA VAL A 11 -34.73 38.67 -35.42
C VAL A 11 -34.54 37.16 -35.27
N GLU A 12 -35.06 36.35 -36.20
CA GLU A 12 -34.88 34.90 -36.18
C GLU A 12 -33.42 34.48 -36.37
N ALA A 13 -32.69 35.14 -37.29
CA ALA A 13 -31.26 34.90 -37.49
C ALA A 13 -30.40 35.27 -36.27
N LEU A 14 -30.71 36.38 -35.59
CA LEU A 14 -30.04 36.77 -34.34
C LEU A 14 -30.32 35.76 -33.21
N THR A 15 -31.53 35.26 -33.12
CA THR A 15 -31.92 34.28 -32.09
C THR A 15 -31.20 32.95 -32.31
N ALA A 16 -31.08 32.49 -33.56
CA ALA A 16 -30.31 31.31 -33.91
C ALA A 16 -28.82 31.46 -33.55
N LEU A 17 -28.21 32.62 -33.82
CA LEU A 17 -26.82 32.91 -33.45
C LEU A 17 -26.59 32.91 -31.94
N VAL A 18 -27.53 33.43 -31.15
CA VAL A 18 -27.45 33.40 -29.68
C VAL A 18 -27.53 31.97 -29.15
N ILE A 19 -28.45 31.16 -29.68
CA ILE A 19 -28.60 29.74 -29.29
C ILE A 19 -27.31 28.96 -29.61
N ILE A 20 -26.73 29.16 -30.79
CA ILE A 20 -25.46 28.52 -31.18
C ILE A 20 -24.31 28.98 -30.30
N SER A 21 -24.24 30.26 -29.96
CA SER A 21 -23.18 30.83 -29.09
C SER A 21 -23.27 30.29 -27.66
N LEU A 22 -24.48 30.15 -27.11
CA LEU A 22 -24.69 29.53 -25.79
C LEU A 22 -24.33 28.04 -25.79
N ALA A 23 -24.66 27.30 -26.86
CA ALA A 23 -24.31 25.90 -26.99
C ALA A 23 -22.78 25.69 -27.04
N LEU A 24 -22.05 26.52 -27.79
CA LEU A 24 -20.58 26.46 -27.87
C LEU A 24 -19.91 26.85 -26.55
N ALA A 25 -20.44 27.85 -25.83
CA ALA A 25 -19.95 28.23 -24.52
C ALA A 25 -20.10 27.08 -23.48
N GLY A 26 -21.23 26.36 -23.50
CA GLY A 26 -21.47 25.21 -22.62
C GLY A 26 -20.50 24.04 -22.88
N VAL A 27 -20.19 23.74 -24.14
CA VAL A 27 -19.26 22.65 -24.50
C VAL A 27 -17.83 22.92 -24.02
N SER A 28 -17.37 24.19 -24.06
CA SER A 28 -16.03 24.56 -23.60
C SER A 28 -15.83 24.34 -22.08
N GLN A 29 -16.88 24.54 -21.27
CA GLN A 29 -16.80 24.35 -19.82
C GLN A 29 -16.79 22.86 -19.42
N VAL A 30 -17.46 21.99 -20.19
CA VAL A 30 -17.47 20.53 -19.94
C VAL A 30 -16.10 19.90 -20.18
N VAL A 31 -15.35 20.35 -21.19
CA VAL A 31 -14.00 19.82 -21.48
C VAL A 31 -12.99 20.19 -20.39
N ILE A 32 -13.08 21.39 -19.81
CA ILE A 32 -12.18 21.87 -18.75
C ILE A 32 -12.45 21.15 -17.42
N VAL A 33 -13.72 20.84 -17.11
CA VAL A 33 -14.07 20.10 -15.88
C VAL A 33 -13.78 18.60 -16.04
N GLY A 34 -14.03 18.02 -17.21
CA GLY A 34 -13.76 16.61 -17.51
C GLY A 34 -12.27 16.27 -17.44
N SER A 35 -11.38 17.13 -17.96
CA SER A 35 -9.92 16.91 -17.89
C SER A 35 -9.39 16.86 -16.44
N ARG A 36 -9.88 17.72 -15.56
CA ARG A 36 -9.50 17.73 -14.13
C ARG A 36 -9.97 16.48 -13.38
N GLN A 37 -11.16 15.97 -13.70
CA GLN A 37 -11.66 14.73 -13.11
C GLN A 37 -10.89 13.50 -13.60
N VAL A 38 -10.57 13.44 -14.90
CA VAL A 38 -9.75 12.36 -15.48
C VAL A 38 -8.36 12.32 -14.84
N SER A 39 -7.70 13.46 -14.63
CA SER A 39 -6.39 13.50 -13.95
C SER A 39 -6.44 13.02 -12.50
N ARG A 40 -7.52 13.33 -11.76
CA ARG A 40 -7.69 12.84 -10.38
C ARG A 40 -7.96 11.34 -10.32
N ILE A 41 -8.78 10.82 -11.24
CA ILE A 41 -9.07 9.39 -11.34
C ILE A 41 -7.82 8.62 -11.77
N ALA A 42 -7.07 9.14 -12.74
CA ALA A 42 -5.80 8.57 -13.19
C ALA A 42 -4.79 8.52 -12.03
N ALA A 43 -4.58 9.62 -11.30
CA ALA A 43 -3.68 9.65 -10.15
C ALA A 43 -4.10 8.65 -9.04
N THR A 44 -5.41 8.53 -8.78
CA THR A 44 -5.93 7.56 -7.80
C THR A 44 -5.72 6.12 -8.27
N HIS A 45 -5.97 5.84 -9.54
CA HIS A 45 -5.79 4.51 -10.12
C HIS A 45 -4.30 4.11 -10.16
N GLU A 46 -3.42 5.05 -10.48
CA GLU A 46 -1.97 4.85 -10.43
C GLU A 46 -1.50 4.53 -9.01
N MET A 47 -1.94 5.29 -8.01
CA MET A 47 -1.62 5.01 -6.60
C MET A 47 -2.10 3.63 -6.15
N LEU A 48 -3.31 3.20 -6.56
CA LEU A 48 -3.84 1.88 -6.25
C LEU A 48 -3.05 0.76 -6.94
N SER A 49 -2.67 0.96 -8.21
CA SER A 49 -1.82 0.03 -8.95
C SER A 49 -0.45 -0.13 -8.28
N ASP A 50 0.19 0.98 -7.92
CA ASP A 50 1.49 1.02 -7.27
C ASP A 50 1.43 0.33 -5.89
N ARG A 51 0.40 0.64 -5.10
CA ARG A 51 0.14 -0.06 -3.82
C ARG A 51 -0.04 -1.57 -4.03
N ALA A 52 -0.79 -1.99 -5.05
CA ALA A 52 -0.98 -3.41 -5.34
C ALA A 52 0.32 -4.10 -5.76
N GLN A 53 1.24 -3.40 -6.43
CA GLN A 53 2.57 -3.92 -6.73
C GLN A 53 3.41 -4.12 -5.45
N VAL A 54 3.41 -3.16 -4.52
CA VAL A 54 4.11 -3.31 -3.23
C VAL A 54 3.51 -4.45 -2.40
N ILE A 55 2.18 -4.59 -2.35
CA ILE A 55 1.53 -5.72 -1.68
C ILE A 55 1.97 -7.05 -2.30
N ARG A 56 1.99 -7.15 -3.64
CA ARG A 56 2.46 -8.35 -4.34
C ARG A 56 3.92 -8.65 -4.05
N LEU A 57 4.76 -7.61 -3.97
CA LEU A 57 6.17 -7.74 -3.65
C LEU A 57 6.35 -8.32 -2.24
N VAL A 58 5.69 -7.74 -1.24
CA VAL A 58 5.76 -8.22 0.15
C VAL A 58 5.19 -9.64 0.29
N LYS A 59 4.16 -10.00 -0.47
CA LYS A 59 3.60 -11.37 -0.51
C LYS A 59 4.55 -12.43 -1.12
N ARG A 60 5.65 -12.04 -1.76
CA ARG A 60 6.68 -12.99 -2.22
C ARG A 60 7.54 -13.51 -1.07
N LEU A 61 7.56 -12.80 0.05
CA LEU A 61 8.24 -13.26 1.23
C LEU A 61 7.60 -14.59 1.68
N PRO A 62 8.39 -15.56 2.17
CA PRO A 62 7.89 -16.85 2.61
C PRO A 62 6.75 -16.72 3.63
N ALA A 63 5.80 -17.65 3.61
CA ALA A 63 4.66 -17.63 4.54
C ALA A 63 5.05 -18.03 5.98
N MET A 64 6.15 -18.76 6.15
CA MET A 64 6.68 -19.20 7.45
C MET A 64 7.88 -18.33 7.85
N LEU A 65 7.60 -17.14 8.39
CA LEU A 65 8.61 -16.22 8.89
C LEU A 65 8.51 -16.11 10.41
N GLY A 66 9.63 -16.19 11.11
CA GLY A 66 9.67 -16.06 12.57
C GLY A 66 9.23 -17.32 13.32
N PRO A 67 8.97 -17.23 14.63
CA PRO A 67 8.86 -15.99 15.41
C PRO A 67 10.19 -15.23 15.52
N PHE A 68 10.12 -13.90 15.61
CA PHE A 68 11.28 -13.03 15.82
C PHE A 68 11.17 -12.28 17.14
N ASP A 69 12.19 -12.39 17.95
CA ASP A 69 12.22 -11.88 19.31
C ASP A 69 12.82 -10.47 19.34
N GLY A 70 12.48 -9.70 20.37
CA GLY A 70 13.11 -8.42 20.70
C GLY A 70 14.57 -8.56 21.17
N GLU A 71 15.06 -9.78 21.36
CA GLU A 71 16.46 -10.06 21.69
C GLU A 71 17.39 -10.05 20.44
N GLY A 72 16.82 -9.91 19.24
CA GLY A 72 17.58 -9.80 17.99
C GLY A 72 17.95 -11.15 17.34
N ASN A 73 17.30 -12.25 17.75
CA ASN A 73 17.50 -13.56 17.16
C ASN A 73 16.91 -13.62 15.74
N GLY A 74 17.73 -13.27 14.75
CA GLY A 74 17.44 -13.54 13.33
C GLY A 74 16.61 -12.50 12.59
N PHE A 75 16.24 -11.37 13.22
CA PHE A 75 15.62 -10.21 12.57
C PHE A 75 16.26 -8.91 13.04
N VAL A 76 16.73 -8.10 12.08
CA VAL A 76 17.25 -6.76 12.33
C VAL A 76 16.64 -5.81 11.31
N GLY A 77 16.16 -4.66 11.76
CA GLY A 77 15.50 -3.69 10.92
C GLY A 77 15.70 -2.26 11.36
N GLY A 78 15.84 -1.37 10.39
CA GLY A 78 15.83 0.07 10.53
C GLY A 78 14.70 0.70 9.71
N PRO A 79 14.67 2.04 9.59
CA PRO A 79 13.55 2.74 8.96
C PRO A 79 13.42 2.46 7.46
N ASN A 80 14.47 2.01 6.77
CA ASN A 80 14.44 1.81 5.32
C ASN A 80 14.88 0.41 4.88
N HIS A 81 15.33 -0.43 5.80
CA HIS A 81 15.86 -1.77 5.50
C HIS A 81 15.54 -2.73 6.63
N ALA A 82 15.11 -3.94 6.30
CA ALA A 82 14.94 -5.05 7.22
C ALA A 82 15.62 -6.30 6.67
N ARG A 83 16.31 -7.05 7.53
CA ARG A 83 16.97 -8.29 7.20
C ARG A 83 16.59 -9.36 8.20
N PHE A 84 16.23 -10.54 7.70
CA PHE A 84 15.86 -11.67 8.54
C PHE A 84 16.11 -13.02 7.88
N GLN A 85 16.20 -14.08 8.67
CA GLN A 85 16.23 -15.44 8.14
C GLN A 85 14.83 -15.85 7.68
N CYS A 86 14.72 -16.43 6.48
CA CYS A 86 13.42 -16.75 5.86
C CYS A 86 13.35 -18.14 5.22
N GLY A 87 14.33 -19.00 5.50
CA GLY A 87 14.38 -20.38 5.03
C GLY A 87 15.21 -21.25 5.96
N SER A 88 15.40 -22.51 5.58
CA SER A 88 16.39 -23.37 6.22
C SER A 88 17.81 -22.92 5.88
N ASP A 89 18.76 -23.17 6.78
CA ASP A 89 20.21 -23.04 6.56
C ASP A 89 20.69 -21.70 5.97
N GLY A 90 20.65 -20.64 6.79
CA GLY A 90 21.40 -19.41 6.52
C GLY A 90 20.88 -18.53 5.37
N VAL A 91 19.72 -18.88 4.79
CA VAL A 91 19.05 -18.03 3.79
C VAL A 91 18.50 -16.77 4.44
N PHE A 92 18.91 -15.61 3.91
CA PHE A 92 18.43 -14.31 4.36
C PHE A 92 17.46 -13.70 3.34
N CYS A 93 16.39 -13.12 3.89
CA CYS A 93 15.52 -12.19 3.20
C CYS A 93 15.85 -10.77 3.63
N GLU A 94 15.81 -9.86 2.68
CA GLU A 94 15.94 -8.44 2.91
C GLU A 94 14.76 -7.70 2.28
N VAL A 95 14.33 -6.64 2.95
CA VAL A 95 13.28 -5.75 2.51
C VAL A 95 13.83 -4.34 2.59
N ASP A 96 13.96 -3.69 1.43
CA ASP A 96 14.38 -2.29 1.33
C ASP A 96 13.19 -1.42 0.91
N ALA A 97 13.06 -0.28 1.55
CA ALA A 97 12.05 0.73 1.28
C ALA A 97 12.71 2.10 1.37
N ASP A 98 13.05 2.67 0.22
CA ASP A 98 13.72 3.97 0.15
C ASP A 98 13.35 4.72 -1.14
N GLN A 99 13.30 6.06 -1.09
CA GLN A 99 13.12 6.96 -2.25
C GLN A 99 12.07 6.52 -3.30
N GLY A 100 10.93 5.98 -2.86
CA GLY A 100 9.88 5.51 -3.77
C GLY A 100 10.22 4.20 -4.48
N ARG A 101 11.14 3.40 -3.94
CA ARG A 101 11.48 2.04 -4.36
C ARG A 101 11.25 1.10 -3.20
N ALA A 102 10.48 0.05 -3.46
CA ALA A 102 10.36 -1.10 -2.56
C ALA A 102 11.08 -2.27 -3.21
N GLU A 103 11.90 -2.99 -2.45
CA GLU A 103 12.67 -4.12 -2.94
C GLU A 103 12.64 -5.25 -1.93
N VAL A 104 12.54 -6.47 -2.44
CA VAL A 104 12.64 -7.70 -1.66
C VAL A 104 13.74 -8.53 -2.28
N ARG A 105 14.70 -8.95 -1.46
CA ARG A 105 15.79 -9.83 -1.86
C ARG A 105 15.72 -11.12 -1.07
N ILE A 106 15.71 -12.25 -1.77
CA ILE A 106 15.67 -13.60 -1.17
C ILE A 106 16.86 -14.36 -1.72
N ASP A 107 17.78 -14.76 -0.84
CA ASP A 107 18.99 -15.51 -1.24
C ASP A 107 19.79 -14.83 -2.37
N GLY A 108 19.92 -13.50 -2.30
CA GLY A 108 20.59 -12.70 -3.33
C GLY A 108 19.75 -12.38 -4.57
N VAL A 109 18.61 -13.05 -4.79
CA VAL A 109 17.70 -12.75 -5.89
C VAL A 109 16.82 -11.57 -5.51
N SER A 110 16.97 -10.45 -6.21
CA SER A 110 16.21 -9.22 -5.97
C SER A 110 14.99 -9.10 -6.88
N THR A 111 13.88 -8.64 -6.30
CA THR A 111 12.75 -8.05 -7.03
C THR A 111 12.53 -6.64 -6.50
N ALA A 112 12.53 -5.66 -7.38
CA ALA A 112 12.23 -4.27 -7.03
C ALA A 112 10.98 -3.76 -7.76
N VAL A 113 10.27 -2.86 -7.08
CA VAL A 113 9.15 -2.09 -7.61
C VAL A 113 9.42 -0.62 -7.36
N ARG A 114 9.25 0.21 -8.39
CA ARG A 114 9.26 1.66 -8.24
C ARG A 114 7.83 2.15 -8.13
N VAL A 115 7.57 2.96 -7.11
CA VAL A 115 6.27 3.58 -6.86
C VAL A 115 6.35 5.07 -7.12
N ARG A 116 5.31 5.60 -7.75
CA ARG A 116 5.13 7.03 -7.97
C ARG A 116 4.41 7.59 -6.76
N SER A 117 5.20 7.88 -5.72
CA SER A 117 4.73 8.54 -4.51
C SER A 117 5.59 9.76 -4.24
N ASP A 118 4.96 10.87 -3.87
CA ASP A 118 5.66 12.09 -3.47
C ASP A 118 6.35 11.93 -2.11
N ALA A 119 5.95 10.92 -1.33
CA ALA A 119 6.54 10.59 -0.04
C ALA A 119 7.52 9.40 -0.16
N SER A 120 8.60 9.47 0.61
CA SER A 120 9.56 8.37 0.74
C SER A 120 8.90 7.17 1.42
N LEU A 121 9.16 5.97 0.89
CA LEU A 121 8.78 4.74 1.57
C LEU A 121 9.63 4.56 2.83
N ARG A 122 9.03 4.01 3.88
CA ARG A 122 9.69 3.64 5.14
C ARG A 122 9.08 2.38 5.73
N LEU A 123 9.82 1.70 6.59
CA LEU A 123 9.42 0.52 7.34
C LEU A 123 9.03 0.91 8.77
N LEU A 124 7.93 0.34 9.24
CA LEU A 124 7.54 0.34 10.64
C LEU A 124 7.36 -1.10 11.15
N TYR A 125 7.72 -1.31 12.40
CA TYR A 125 7.69 -2.61 13.06
C TYR A 125 6.61 -2.57 14.13
N VAL A 126 5.75 -3.59 14.17
CA VAL A 126 4.69 -3.71 15.17
C VAL A 126 5.09 -4.78 16.18
N GLY A 127 5.26 -4.39 17.44
CA GLY A 127 5.56 -5.31 18.54
C GLY A 127 4.35 -6.12 19.01
N SER A 128 4.59 -7.07 19.90
CA SER A 128 3.55 -7.87 20.55
C SER A 128 2.65 -7.04 21.47
N ASP A 129 3.17 -5.92 21.97
CA ASP A 129 2.50 -4.87 22.74
C ASP A 129 1.69 -3.89 21.87
N GLU A 130 1.61 -4.14 20.55
CA GLU A 130 0.97 -3.27 19.55
C GLU A 130 1.64 -1.90 19.36
N ALA A 131 2.80 -1.69 19.96
CA ALA A 131 3.58 -0.48 19.75
C ALA A 131 4.20 -0.46 18.35
N LEU A 132 4.29 0.75 17.79
CA LEU A 132 4.98 1.01 16.53
C LEU A 132 6.43 1.42 16.81
N HIS A 133 7.37 0.77 16.12
CA HIS A 133 8.80 1.07 16.21
C HIS A 133 9.36 1.39 14.83
N THR A 134 10.39 2.24 14.79
CA THR A 134 11.14 2.59 13.57
C THR A 134 12.35 1.70 13.34
N SER A 135 12.67 0.84 14.30
CA SER A 135 13.74 -0.15 14.23
C SER A 135 13.34 -1.40 15.01
N TRP A 136 13.91 -2.53 14.63
CA TRP A 136 13.79 -3.80 15.35
C TRP A 136 15.18 -4.45 15.49
N PRO A 137 15.52 -5.06 16.64
CA PRO A 137 14.76 -4.97 17.89
C PRO A 137 14.69 -3.54 18.44
N PRO A 138 13.64 -3.19 19.20
CA PRO A 138 13.55 -1.91 19.88
C PRO A 138 14.54 -1.86 21.05
N SER A 139 15.07 -0.67 21.36
CA SER A 139 16.13 -0.50 22.38
C SER A 139 15.71 -0.85 23.81
N GLN A 140 14.40 -0.83 24.12
CA GLN A 140 13.88 -1.00 25.47
C GLN A 140 12.76 -2.05 25.58
N ALA A 141 12.34 -2.68 24.48
CA ALA A 141 11.17 -3.56 24.51
C ALA A 141 11.57 -5.04 24.42
N ALA A 142 11.18 -5.80 25.45
CA ALA A 142 11.05 -7.25 25.36
C ALA A 142 9.72 -7.57 24.68
N GLY A 143 9.74 -8.38 23.63
CA GLY A 143 8.52 -8.72 22.89
C GLY A 143 8.80 -9.51 21.62
N ARG A 144 7.75 -9.80 20.85
CA ARG A 144 7.87 -10.46 19.54
C ARG A 144 7.42 -9.53 18.43
N LEU A 145 8.05 -9.64 17.27
CA LEU A 145 7.62 -8.89 16.09
C LEU A 145 6.32 -9.51 15.55
N ARG A 146 5.25 -8.71 15.51
CA ARG A 146 3.93 -9.10 14.96
C ARG A 146 3.76 -8.76 13.50
N ALA A 147 4.35 -7.66 13.05
CA ALA A 147 4.21 -7.23 11.68
C ALA A 147 5.32 -6.28 11.24
N LEU A 148 5.57 -6.29 9.94
CA LEU A 148 6.37 -5.30 9.22
C LEU A 148 5.43 -4.54 8.28
N ALA A 149 5.40 -3.22 8.38
CA ALA A 149 4.59 -2.35 7.52
C ALA A 149 5.48 -1.49 6.62
N VAL A 150 5.15 -1.45 5.33
CA VAL A 150 5.71 -0.48 4.38
C VAL A 150 4.76 0.72 4.34
N MET A 151 5.27 1.89 4.68
CA MET A 151 4.54 3.15 4.78
C MET A 151 4.98 4.10 3.66
N SER A 152 4.06 4.92 3.15
CA SER A 152 4.39 6.15 2.41
C SER A 152 3.69 7.32 3.07
N GLY A 153 4.46 8.27 3.60
CA GLY A 153 3.93 9.23 4.57
C GLY A 153 3.28 8.47 5.74
N ASP A 154 2.03 8.81 6.06
CA ASP A 154 1.29 8.17 7.18
C ASP A 154 0.36 7.04 6.73
N ALA A 155 0.37 6.70 5.43
CA ALA A 155 -0.47 5.65 4.87
C ALA A 155 0.28 4.31 4.78
N PRO A 156 -0.29 3.20 5.28
CA PRO A 156 0.29 1.87 5.08
C PRO A 156 0.02 1.36 3.66
N TRP A 157 1.08 1.09 2.92
CA TRP A 157 1.02 0.57 1.57
C TRP A 157 0.94 -0.95 1.55
N ALA A 158 1.73 -1.62 2.39
CA ALA A 158 1.68 -3.06 2.60
C ALA A 158 1.95 -3.40 4.07
N VAL A 159 1.37 -4.51 4.54
CA VAL A 159 1.62 -5.05 5.87
C VAL A 159 1.87 -6.54 5.74
N LEU A 160 3.04 -6.97 6.19
CA LEU A 160 3.40 -8.36 6.38
C LEU A 160 3.12 -8.72 7.84
N ARG A 161 2.15 -9.61 8.06
CA ARG A 161 1.91 -10.16 9.40
C ARG A 161 2.83 -11.34 9.62
N LEU A 162 3.46 -11.37 10.78
CA LEU A 162 4.37 -12.41 11.20
C LEU A 162 3.70 -13.24 12.30
N PRO A 163 3.79 -14.58 12.23
CA PRO A 163 3.32 -15.44 13.30
C PRO A 163 4.09 -15.18 14.59
N ILE A 164 3.38 -14.87 15.67
CA ILE A 164 3.95 -14.66 17.01
C ILE A 164 4.14 -15.95 17.80
N SER A 165 3.41 -17.01 17.45
CA SER A 165 3.72 -18.42 17.70
C SER A 165 2.50 -19.25 17.33
N GLN A 166 2.70 -20.34 16.61
CA GLN A 166 2.14 -21.62 17.02
C GLN A 166 3.29 -22.60 17.00
N ALA A 167 3.59 -23.21 18.16
CA ALA A 167 4.41 -24.41 18.18
C ALA A 167 3.75 -25.42 17.24
N HIS A 168 4.53 -26.15 16.44
CA HIS A 168 4.01 -27.21 15.56
C HIS A 168 3.19 -28.28 16.34
N ASP A 169 3.31 -28.30 17.67
CA ASP A 169 2.62 -29.21 18.59
C ASP A 169 1.45 -28.56 19.35
N CYS A 170 1.07 -27.31 19.00
CA CYS A 170 -0.11 -26.68 19.59
C CYS A 170 -1.38 -27.30 19.01
N VAL A 171 -2.21 -27.87 19.88
CA VAL A 171 -3.63 -28.06 19.60
C VAL A 171 -4.38 -26.86 20.16
N PHE A 172 -5.03 -26.12 19.27
CA PHE A 172 -5.89 -25.01 19.66
C PHE A 172 -7.12 -25.55 20.40
N ASP A 173 -7.21 -25.27 21.70
CA ASP A 173 -8.37 -25.63 22.50
C ASP A 173 -9.40 -24.49 22.40
N ARG A 174 -10.48 -24.76 21.66
CA ARG A 174 -11.56 -23.81 21.44
C ARG A 174 -12.31 -23.43 22.73
N SER A 175 -12.21 -24.22 23.79
CA SER A 175 -12.91 -23.96 25.06
C SER A 175 -12.17 -23.00 25.98
N SER A 176 -10.83 -23.06 25.99
CA SER A 176 -9.98 -22.13 26.73
C SER A 176 -9.58 -20.90 25.90
N GLY A 177 -9.61 -21.01 24.56
CA GLY A 177 -9.05 -20.00 23.67
C GLY A 177 -7.52 -20.03 23.61
N ASP A 178 -6.90 -21.03 24.26
CA ASP A 178 -5.46 -21.15 24.43
C ASP A 178 -4.86 -22.31 23.60
N CYS A 179 -3.58 -22.16 23.29
CA CYS A 179 -2.76 -23.20 22.68
C CYS A 179 -2.22 -24.13 23.77
N THR A 180 -2.59 -25.42 23.73
CA THR A 180 -2.00 -26.43 24.62
C THR A 180 -1.00 -27.29 23.86
N VAL A 181 0.17 -27.52 24.46
CA VAL A 181 1.20 -28.39 23.89
C VAL A 181 0.75 -29.84 24.09
N MET A 182 0.67 -30.64 23.02
CA MET A 182 0.45 -32.07 23.15
C MET A 182 1.62 -32.70 23.90
N LYS A 183 1.46 -32.97 25.21
CA LYS A 183 2.35 -33.88 25.92
C LYS A 183 2.17 -35.27 25.31
N GLY A 184 3.05 -35.62 24.36
CA GLY A 184 3.13 -36.97 23.81
C GLY A 184 3.29 -37.97 24.95
N ARG A 185 2.34 -38.92 25.05
CA ARG A 185 2.54 -40.15 25.81
C ARG A 185 3.71 -40.88 25.16
N ARG A 186 4.81 -41.03 25.91
CA ARG A 186 5.74 -42.14 25.71
C ARG A 186 5.16 -43.37 26.39
#